data_AF-A0AB35YEF5-F1
#
_entry.id   AF-A0AB35YEF5-F1
#
_cell.length_a   1.000
_cell.length_b   1.000
_cell.length_c   1.000
_cell.angle_alpha   90.00
_cell.angle_beta   90.00
_cell.angle_gamma   90.00
#
_symmetry.space_group_name_H-M   'P 1'
#
loop_
_entity.id
_entity.type
_entity.pdbx_description
1 polymer ?
#
loop_
_entity_poly.entity_id
_entity_poly.type
_entity_poly.pdbx_seq_one_letter_code
_entity_poly.pdbx_strand_id
1 'polypeptide(L)'
;MEELFVGVVELKGSYNDLGLTQSEEIKSSMLFEQLNLLQTLSTNTNSTKAQKILKTVSPGILEELKGIAKGLEMELDLIVKLYSGYDVSFPPMGCTTFINDNYYARNYDFSPELYDARLVFCNPTDGYASVGFSHSVIGRLDGMNERGLVVGLHL
;
A
#
# COMPACT_ATOMS: atom_id res chain seq x y z
N MET A 1 12.17 19.38 14.50
CA MET A 1 11.17 19.02 13.48
C MET A 1 11.98 18.35 12.40
N GLU A 2 11.83 17.04 12.22
CA GLU A 2 12.54 16.31 11.18
C GLU A 2 11.93 16.66 9.81
N GLU A 3 12.78 16.77 8.79
CA GLU A 3 12.30 17.00 7.42
C GLU A 3 11.73 15.71 6.85
N LEU A 4 10.47 15.75 6.42
CA LEU A 4 9.80 14.63 5.76
C LEU A 4 9.87 14.83 4.24
N PHE A 5 10.58 13.93 3.56
CA PHE A 5 10.64 13.91 2.10
C PHE A 5 9.58 12.96 1.55
N VAL A 6 8.64 13.50 0.78
CA VAL A 6 7.58 12.71 0.14
C VAL A 6 7.98 12.38 -1.29
N GLY A 7 8.06 11.09 -1.61
CA GLY A 7 8.23 10.60 -2.98
C GLY A 7 6.90 10.67 -3.75
N VAL A 8 6.97 11.07 -5.02
CA VAL A 8 5.83 10.99 -5.94
C VAL A 8 6.04 9.81 -6.86
N VAL A 9 5.12 8.84 -6.82
CA VAL A 9 5.23 7.59 -7.57
C VAL A 9 4.12 7.51 -8.60
N GLU A 10 4.47 7.20 -9.84
CA GLU A 10 3.53 6.92 -10.91
C GLU A 10 3.48 5.41 -11.17
N LEU A 11 2.29 4.83 -11.12
CA LEU A 11 2.03 3.43 -11.44
C LEU A 11 1.06 3.36 -12.62
N LYS A 12 1.42 2.62 -13.66
CA LYS A 12 0.61 2.47 -14.87
C LYS A 12 0.73 1.08 -15.46
N GLY A 13 -0.37 0.56 -16.00
CA GLY A 13 -0.39 -0.73 -16.71
C GLY A 13 -1.30 -1.77 -16.05
N SER A 14 -1.05 -3.05 -16.31
CA SER A 14 -1.74 -4.13 -15.62
C SER A 14 -1.31 -4.19 -14.16
N TYR A 15 -2.10 -4.83 -13.28
CA TYR A 15 -1.72 -5.01 -11.88
C TYR A 15 -0.32 -5.63 -11.71
N ASN A 16 0.08 -6.54 -12.60
CA ASN A 16 1.44 -7.10 -12.58
C ASN A 16 2.51 -6.05 -12.87
N ASP A 17 2.26 -5.15 -13.84
CA ASP A 17 3.16 -4.04 -14.17
C ASP A 17 3.27 -3.04 -13.01
N LEU A 18 2.16 -2.77 -12.30
CA LEU A 18 2.18 -1.96 -11.09
C LEU A 18 3.09 -2.60 -10.03
N GLY A 19 2.98 -3.92 -9.85
CA GLY A 19 3.80 -4.67 -8.92
C GLY A 19 5.29 -4.64 -9.27
N LEU A 20 5.64 -4.79 -10.55
CA LEU A 20 7.02 -4.68 -11.03
C LEU A 20 7.60 -3.28 -10.77
N THR A 21 6.86 -2.23 -11.11
CA THR A 21 7.28 -0.84 -10.87
C THR A 21 7.50 -0.58 -9.38
N GLN A 22 6.59 -1.05 -8.52
CA GLN A 22 6.75 -0.90 -7.08
C GLN A 22 7.94 -1.69 -6.51
N SER A 23 8.30 -2.82 -7.13
CA SER A 23 9.49 -3.57 -6.70
C SER A 23 10.78 -2.77 -6.87
N GLU A 24 10.87 -1.96 -7.92
CA GLU A 24 12.02 -1.09 -8.18
C GLU A 24 12.12 0.00 -7.11
N GLU A 25 10.98 0.62 -6.78
CA GLU A 25 10.88 1.62 -5.69
C GLU A 25 11.24 1.03 -4.32
N ILE A 26 10.83 -0.20 -4.02
CA ILE A 26 11.21 -0.87 -2.77
C ILE A 26 12.73 -1.07 -2.69
N LYS A 27 13.37 -1.47 -3.79
CA LYS A 27 14.83 -1.69 -3.83
C LYS A 27 15.63 -0.41 -3.68
N SER A 28 15.12 0.71 -4.17
CA SER A 28 15.85 2.00 -4.21
C SER A 28 15.54 2.94 -3.04
N SER A 29 14.66 2.57 -2.12
CA SER A 29 14.17 3.46 -1.06
C SER A 29 14.34 2.88 0.35
N MET A 30 14.08 3.73 1.34
CA MET A 30 14.03 3.38 2.77
C MET A 30 12.97 2.30 3.08
N LEU A 31 12.07 1.99 2.13
CA LEU A 31 11.08 0.92 2.29
C LEU A 31 11.72 -0.45 2.51
N PHE A 32 12.95 -0.67 2.02
CA PHE A 32 13.68 -1.90 2.30
C PHE A 32 14.04 -2.01 3.79
N GLU A 33 14.27 -0.89 4.48
CA GLU A 33 14.57 -0.86 5.91
C GLU A 33 13.35 -1.25 6.77
N GLN A 34 12.13 -1.04 6.24
CA GLN A 34 10.88 -1.43 6.89
C GLN A 34 10.63 -2.94 6.87
N LEU A 35 11.40 -3.73 6.11
CA LEU A 35 11.18 -5.18 5.99
C LEU A 35 11.19 -5.92 7.33
N ASN A 36 12.10 -5.57 8.24
CA ASN A 36 12.17 -6.21 9.57
C ASN A 36 10.95 -5.87 10.42
N LEU A 37 10.48 -4.63 10.35
CA LEU A 37 9.28 -4.17 11.03
C LEU A 37 8.05 -4.90 10.47
N LEU A 38 7.86 -4.92 9.16
CA LEU A 38 6.75 -5.60 8.49
C LEU A 38 6.73 -7.11 8.78
N GLN A 39 7.89 -7.77 8.82
CA GLN A 39 7.98 -9.17 9.23
C GLN A 39 7.48 -9.39 10.66
N THR A 40 7.77 -8.46 11.57
CA THR A 40 7.31 -8.52 12.97
C THR A 40 5.80 -8.35 13.05
N LEU A 41 5.25 -7.40 12.30
CA LEU A 41 3.81 -7.10 12.30
C LEU A 41 2.97 -8.19 11.61
N SER A 42 3.55 -8.92 10.65
CA SER A 42 2.91 -9.98 9.86
C SER A 42 3.18 -11.40 10.37
N THR A 43 3.64 -11.55 11.62
CA THR A 43 3.93 -12.86 12.23
C THR A 43 2.74 -13.82 12.22
N ASN A 44 1.52 -13.30 12.36
CA ASN A 44 0.28 -14.09 12.34
C ASN A 44 -0.24 -14.37 10.91
N THR A 45 0.30 -13.71 9.89
CA THR A 45 -0.24 -13.74 8.53
C THR A 45 -0.08 -15.12 7.88
N ASN A 46 -1.22 -15.75 7.58
CA ASN A 46 -1.27 -16.99 6.80
C ASN A 46 -1.34 -16.68 5.29
N SER A 47 -0.21 -16.78 4.60
CA SER A 47 -0.10 -16.50 3.15
C SER A 47 -1.11 -17.29 2.31
N THR A 48 -1.23 -18.60 2.51
CA THR A 48 -2.12 -19.45 1.72
C THR A 48 -3.58 -19.01 1.85
N LYS A 49 -4.00 -18.67 3.07
CA LYS A 49 -5.35 -18.17 3.33
C LYS A 49 -5.57 -16.78 2.71
N ALA A 50 -4.59 -15.88 2.86
CA ALA A 50 -4.61 -14.55 2.26
C ALA A 50 -4.76 -14.64 0.74
N GLN A 51 -3.92 -15.43 0.06
CA GLN A 51 -3.98 -15.62 -1.39
C GLN A 51 -5.32 -16.20 -1.85
N LYS A 52 -5.90 -17.16 -1.10
CA LYS A 52 -7.21 -17.72 -1.43
C LYS A 52 -8.32 -16.66 -1.35
N ILE A 53 -8.28 -15.80 -0.34
CA ILE A 53 -9.24 -14.70 -0.18
C ILE A 53 -9.04 -13.67 -1.30
N LEU A 54 -7.81 -13.22 -1.54
CA LEU A 54 -7.49 -12.23 -2.57
C LEU A 54 -7.90 -12.73 -3.95
N LYS A 55 -7.63 -13.99 -4.28
CA LYS A 55 -8.06 -14.59 -5.55
C LYS A 55 -9.59 -14.51 -5.77
N THR A 56 -10.36 -14.48 -4.68
CA THR A 56 -11.83 -14.42 -4.73
C THR A 56 -12.34 -12.97 -4.72
N VAL A 57 -11.77 -12.11 -3.88
CA VAL A 57 -12.29 -10.75 -3.63
C VAL A 57 -11.66 -9.71 -4.54
N SER A 58 -10.35 -9.80 -4.78
CA SER A 58 -9.61 -8.86 -5.62
C SER A 58 -8.39 -9.55 -6.24
N PRO A 59 -8.57 -10.27 -7.36
CA PRO A 59 -7.47 -10.95 -8.03
C PRO A 59 -6.39 -9.98 -8.53
N GLY A 60 -6.74 -8.72 -8.81
CA GLY A 60 -5.79 -7.68 -9.20
C GLY A 60 -4.71 -7.44 -8.13
N ILE A 61 -5.09 -7.32 -6.86
CA ILE A 61 -4.12 -7.17 -5.75
C ILE A 61 -3.16 -8.37 -5.69
N LEU A 62 -3.66 -9.59 -5.93
CA LEU A 62 -2.81 -10.77 -5.96
C LEU A 62 -1.82 -10.74 -7.14
N GLU A 63 -2.22 -10.24 -8.31
CA GLU A 63 -1.31 -10.07 -9.46
C GLU A 63 -0.26 -8.98 -9.23
N GLU A 64 -0.62 -7.92 -8.51
CA GLU A 64 0.31 -6.87 -8.07
C GLU A 64 1.36 -7.42 -7.08
N LEU A 65 0.93 -8.20 -6.08
CA LEU A 65 1.85 -8.90 -5.17
C LEU A 65 2.78 -9.88 -5.91
N LYS A 66 2.28 -10.57 -6.94
CA LYS A 66 3.13 -11.41 -7.82
C LYS A 66 4.14 -10.59 -8.62
N GLY A 67 3.75 -9.40 -9.10
CA GLY A 67 4.66 -8.46 -9.75
C GLY A 67 5.79 -8.03 -8.81
N ILE A 68 5.45 -7.67 -7.57
CA ILE A 68 6.43 -7.33 -6.53
C ILE A 68 7.37 -8.51 -6.27
N ALA A 69 6.84 -9.72 -6.05
CA ALA A 69 7.63 -10.92 -5.80
C ALA A 69 8.61 -11.23 -6.94
N LYS A 70 8.14 -11.15 -8.18
CA LYS A 70 8.97 -11.32 -9.37
C LYS A 70 10.08 -10.28 -9.44
N GLY A 71 9.75 -9.01 -9.24
CA GLY A 71 10.72 -7.92 -9.36
C GLY A 71 11.73 -7.90 -8.22
N LEU A 72 11.34 -8.26 -6.99
CA LEU A 72 12.24 -8.41 -5.84
C LEU A 72 13.04 -9.72 -5.85
N GLU A 73 12.69 -10.68 -6.72
CA GLU A 73 13.25 -12.04 -6.70
C GLU A 73 13.05 -12.74 -5.34
N MET A 74 11.87 -12.53 -4.74
CA MET A 74 11.50 -13.09 -3.43
C MET A 74 10.30 -14.01 -3.57
N GLU A 75 10.18 -14.97 -2.64
CA GLU A 75 9.03 -15.88 -2.59
C GLU A 75 7.71 -15.12 -2.43
N LEU A 76 6.70 -15.47 -3.24
CA LEU A 76 5.37 -14.85 -3.19
C LEU A 76 4.76 -14.93 -1.79
N ASP A 77 4.99 -16.03 -1.08
CA ASP A 77 4.49 -16.22 0.28
C ASP A 77 5.02 -15.18 1.27
N LEU A 78 6.28 -14.77 1.10
CA LEU A 78 6.86 -13.72 1.92
C LEU A 78 6.25 -12.36 1.54
N ILE A 79 6.14 -12.05 0.25
CA ILE A 79 5.55 -10.79 -0.23
C ILE A 79 4.10 -10.63 0.18
N VAL A 80 3.30 -11.69 0.12
CA VAL A 80 1.93 -11.70 0.62
C VAL A 80 1.91 -11.41 2.12
N LYS A 81 2.79 -12.02 2.91
CA LYS A 81 2.85 -11.73 4.36
C LYS A 81 3.13 -10.26 4.63
N LEU A 82 4.11 -9.68 3.93
CA LEU A 82 4.57 -8.31 4.17
C LEU A 82 3.55 -7.26 3.72
N TYR A 83 2.95 -7.44 2.55
CA TYR A 83 2.27 -6.33 1.87
C TYR A 83 0.76 -6.55 1.67
N SER A 84 0.20 -7.75 1.92
CA SER A 84 -1.24 -7.97 1.74
C SER A 84 -2.14 -7.28 2.77
N GLY A 85 -1.58 -6.86 3.91
CA GLY A 85 -2.35 -6.36 5.05
C GLY A 85 -3.22 -7.42 5.75
N TYR A 86 -3.11 -8.70 5.37
CA TYR A 86 -3.92 -9.76 5.94
C TYR A 86 -3.44 -10.17 7.34
N ASP A 87 -4.30 -10.01 8.35
CA ASP A 87 -4.05 -10.43 9.73
C ASP A 87 -2.78 -9.80 10.33
N VAL A 88 -2.49 -8.57 9.93
CA VAL A 88 -1.36 -7.76 10.41
C VAL A 88 -1.77 -7.04 11.69
N SER A 89 -0.92 -7.10 12.71
CA SER A 89 -1.17 -6.43 13.99
C SER A 89 -0.46 -5.09 14.03
N PHE A 90 -1.14 -4.02 13.65
CA PHE A 90 -0.59 -2.66 13.76
C PHE A 90 -0.71 -2.12 15.20
N PRO A 91 0.24 -1.28 15.64
CA PRO A 91 0.07 -0.54 16.89
C PRO A 91 -1.13 0.43 16.77
N PRO A 92 -1.68 0.91 17.91
CA PRO A 92 -2.74 1.91 17.89
C PRO A 92 -2.29 3.15 17.11
N MET A 93 -3.10 3.59 16.15
CA MET A 93 -2.85 4.78 15.34
C MET A 93 -4.02 5.74 15.50
N GLY A 94 -3.73 7.04 15.45
CA GLY A 94 -4.74 8.09 15.54
C GLY A 94 -5.08 8.66 14.17
N CYS A 95 -6.31 9.13 14.03
CA CYS A 95 -6.71 9.90 12.86
C CYS A 95 -7.90 10.81 13.18
N THR A 96 -7.89 12.00 12.60
CA THR A 96 -9.05 12.91 12.58
C THR A 96 -9.42 13.18 11.14
N THR A 97 -10.72 13.22 10.86
CA THR A 97 -11.24 13.51 9.52
C THR A 97 -12.33 14.57 9.61
N PHE A 98 -12.31 15.47 8.65
CA PHE A 98 -13.32 16.48 8.42
C PHE A 98 -13.88 16.31 7.01
N ILE A 99 -15.20 16.23 6.90
CA ILE A 99 -15.90 16.12 5.62
C ILE A 99 -17.08 17.10 5.60
N ASN A 100 -17.24 17.79 4.47
CA ASN A 100 -18.46 18.50 4.10
C ASN A 100 -18.67 18.41 2.58
N ASP A 101 -19.69 19.10 2.07
CA ASP A 101 -20.05 19.05 0.64
C ASP A 101 -18.94 19.49 -0.33
N ASN A 102 -17.91 20.20 0.15
CA ASN A 102 -16.85 20.77 -0.68
C ASN A 102 -15.45 20.24 -0.35
N TYR A 103 -15.25 19.72 0.86
CA TYR A 103 -13.94 19.40 1.37
C TYR A 103 -13.91 18.04 2.05
N TYR A 104 -12.83 17.32 1.78
CA TYR A 104 -12.37 16.19 2.57
C TYR A 104 -10.96 16.50 3.05
N ALA A 105 -10.77 16.52 4.36
CA ALA A 105 -9.48 16.75 4.99
C ALA A 105 -9.24 15.72 6.08
N ARG A 106 -8.01 15.25 6.19
CA ARG A 106 -7.63 14.20 7.14
C ARG A 106 -6.20 14.41 7.61
N ASN A 107 -5.94 14.05 8.87
CA ASN A 107 -4.60 13.80 9.38
C ASN A 107 -4.45 12.34 9.85
N TYR A 108 -3.19 11.97 10.02
CA TYR A 108 -2.77 10.64 10.40
C TYR A 108 -1.67 10.77 11.46
N ASP A 109 -1.87 10.14 12.60
CA ASP A 109 -0.92 10.15 13.71
C ASP A 109 -0.01 8.92 13.57
N PHE A 110 0.99 9.02 12.69
CA PHE A 110 1.93 7.94 12.39
C PHE A 110 3.29 8.16 13.04
N SER A 111 3.91 7.05 13.43
CA SER A 111 5.35 7.01 13.65
C SER A 111 6.06 7.08 12.29
N PRO A 112 7.14 7.88 12.13
CA PRO A 112 7.88 7.97 10.87
C PRO A 112 8.31 6.62 10.30
N GLU A 113 8.57 5.62 11.14
CA GLU A 113 9.03 4.27 10.75
C GLU A 113 7.95 3.45 10.01
N LEU A 114 6.67 3.77 10.21
CA LEU A 114 5.52 3.09 9.58
C LEU A 114 4.98 3.84 8.36
N TYR A 115 5.48 5.05 8.11
CA TYR A 115 4.98 5.89 7.04
C TYR A 115 5.83 5.71 5.78
N ASP A 116 5.20 5.30 4.68
CA ASP A 116 5.88 5.11 3.39
C ASP A 116 6.45 6.43 2.82
N ALA A 117 5.90 7.58 3.23
CA ALA A 117 6.17 8.89 2.65
C ALA A 117 6.04 8.92 1.12
N ARG A 118 5.02 8.26 0.59
CA ARG A 118 4.78 8.12 -0.85
C ARG A 118 3.38 8.57 -1.24
N LEU A 119 3.31 9.60 -2.08
CA LEU A 119 2.10 9.98 -2.80
C LEU A 119 2.06 9.21 -4.11
N VAL A 120 1.09 8.31 -4.25
CA VAL A 120 1.02 7.40 -5.39
C VAL A 120 -0.11 7.78 -6.32
N PHE A 121 0.23 8.03 -7.58
CA PHE A 121 -0.69 8.13 -8.70
C PHE A 121 -0.76 6.77 -9.40
N CYS A 122 -1.95 6.20 -9.51
CA CYS A 122 -2.16 4.88 -10.09
C CYS A 122 -3.16 4.97 -11.26
N ASN A 123 -2.78 4.45 -12.41
CA ASN A 123 -3.60 4.39 -13.62
C ASN A 123 -3.60 2.96 -14.19
N PRO A 124 -4.42 2.05 -13.63
CA PRO A 124 -4.47 0.65 -14.06
C PRO A 124 -5.14 0.53 -15.44
N THR A 125 -4.83 -0.54 -16.17
CA THR A 125 -5.46 -0.85 -17.47
C THR A 125 -6.94 -1.21 -17.31
N ASP A 126 -7.29 -1.81 -16.18
CA ASP A 126 -8.66 -2.17 -15.81
C ASP A 126 -9.00 -1.54 -14.46
N GLY A 127 -9.75 -0.44 -14.48
CA GLY A 127 -10.10 0.35 -13.30
C GLY A 127 -10.07 1.86 -13.57
N TYR A 128 -10.29 2.64 -12.52
CA TYR A 128 -10.17 4.10 -12.56
C TYR A 128 -8.79 4.55 -12.09
N ALA A 129 -8.30 5.65 -12.66
CA ALA A 129 -7.14 6.34 -12.14
C ALA A 129 -7.43 6.88 -10.73
N SER A 130 -6.44 6.81 -9.85
CA SER A 130 -6.53 7.28 -8.46
C SER A 130 -5.23 7.85 -7.94
N VAL A 131 -5.34 8.66 -6.90
CA VAL A 131 -4.22 9.22 -6.14
C VAL A 131 -4.45 9.01 -4.65
N GLY A 132 -3.40 8.72 -3.89
CA GLY A 132 -3.47 8.60 -2.43
C GLY A 132 -2.12 8.31 -1.82
N PHE A 133 -1.99 8.50 -0.50
CA PHE A 133 -0.78 8.11 0.20
C PHE A 133 -0.74 6.59 0.40
N SER A 134 0.41 5.97 0.10
CA SER A 134 0.58 4.54 0.31
C SER A 134 0.86 4.21 1.77
N HIS A 135 0.55 2.97 2.12
CA HIS A 135 0.94 2.36 3.38
C HIS A 135 1.26 0.89 3.14
N SER A 136 2.44 0.46 3.58
CA SER A 136 2.95 -0.88 3.26
C SER A 136 2.92 -1.14 1.75
N VAL A 137 3.36 -0.15 0.97
CA VAL A 137 3.48 -0.16 -0.49
C VAL A 137 2.16 -0.19 -1.25
N ILE A 138 1.42 -1.29 -1.19
CA ILE A 138 0.20 -1.48 -1.99
C ILE A 138 -1.06 -0.98 -1.28
N GLY A 139 -0.99 -0.81 0.05
CA GLY A 139 -2.09 -0.27 0.83
C GLY A 139 -2.31 1.21 0.55
N ARG A 140 -3.54 1.69 0.74
CA ARG A 140 -3.91 3.10 0.71
C ARG A 140 -4.68 3.40 1.97
N LEU A 141 -4.24 4.42 2.70
CA LEU A 141 -4.94 4.91 3.88
C LEU A 141 -6.02 5.91 3.47
N ASP A 142 -5.72 6.72 2.46
CA ASP A 142 -6.65 7.66 1.85
C ASP A 142 -6.52 7.65 0.32
N GLY A 143 -7.43 8.34 -0.35
CA GLY A 143 -7.27 8.65 -1.75
C GLY A 143 -8.52 9.19 -2.42
N MET A 144 -8.33 9.59 -3.67
CA MET A 144 -9.36 10.07 -4.58
C MET A 144 -9.20 9.39 -5.94
N ASN A 145 -10.32 9.04 -6.59
CA ASN A 145 -10.30 8.59 -7.97
C ASN A 145 -10.69 9.71 -8.96
N GLU A 146 -10.44 9.48 -10.25
CA GLU A 146 -10.77 10.43 -11.34
C GLU A 146 -12.27 10.73 -11.50
N ARG A 147 -13.14 9.98 -10.80
CA ARG A 147 -14.59 10.17 -10.79
C ARG A 147 -15.08 10.98 -9.58
N GLY A 148 -14.16 11.45 -8.74
CA GLY A 148 -14.47 12.28 -7.58
C GLY A 148 -14.84 11.51 -6.31
N LEU A 149 -14.73 10.18 -6.30
CA LEU A 149 -14.89 9.41 -5.07
C LEU A 149 -13.65 9.61 -4.19
N VAL A 150 -13.87 9.98 -2.94
CA VAL A 150 -12.83 10.14 -1.91
C VAL A 150 -13.06 9.10 -0.82
N VAL A 151 -11.98 8.47 -0.35
CA VAL A 151 -11.99 7.44 0.70
C VAL A 151 -10.92 7.77 1.73
N GLY A 152 -11.16 7.42 2.98
CA GLY A 152 -10.10 7.32 3.98
C GLY A 152 -10.42 6.32 5.09
N LEU A 153 -9.38 5.64 5.56
CA LEU A 153 -9.43 4.55 6.52
C LEU A 153 -9.15 5.08 7.93
N HIS A 154 -10.11 4.86 8.83
CA HIS A 154 -9.95 5.08 10.27
C HIS A 154 -9.55 3.76 10.93
N LEU A 155 -8.38 3.77 11.58
CA LEU A 155 -7.82 2.66 12.35
C LEU A 155 -7.99 2.95 13.85
#